data_AF-A0A924FYQ6-F1
#
_entry.id   AF-A0A924FYQ6-F1
#
_cell.length_a   1.000
_cell.length_b   1.000
_cell.length_c   1.000
_cell.angle_alpha   90.00
_cell.angle_beta   90.00
_cell.angle_gamma   90.00
#
_symmetry.space_group_name_H-M   'P 1'
#
loop_
_entity.id
_entity.type
_entity.pdbx_description
1 polymer ?
#
loop_
_entity_poly.entity_id
_entity_poly.type
_entity_poly.pdbx_seq_one_letter_code
_entity_poly.pdbx_strand_id
1 'polypeptide(L)'
;MANQRRDPEQRPSPEALLEAARREDDHAGRLKIFVGAAPGVGKTFEMLQNAHAKRRAGIDVVVGVVETHGRAETEALLAGLEVIPRHRVDHKGQSLEEMDLDAIIARRPKIALVDELAHTNAPGSRHPKRYLDVAELLSHGIDVYTAVNIQHIESLNDVVAQITHVRVRETVPDSVFDGADAIELIDLTPDDLIQRLREGKVYVPKQAERALEHYFSPGNLTALRELALRRTAERVDEQLLSHMQANAIAGPWAAGERILVCISEDPRSAGLVRYTKRLADRLHAPWTAVSIETRRSLQLTEAQRDRLADTLRLAEALGGEATTIPGEGRRIADDLLGFAHGHNVTQIVIGKAARSWAFELLRGSVVHDLVRRAGNISVHVIAGDALQPVAKKPVQAVDRVEPIDARSYFAALGIVALALGVAKLIQPMFGIENVDLVFLTAVVSVAVRFGLWPSLLASVAASLSYNFFFLPPVYTFTITDPTNVAAFFFFMLIAIVVSNVAARVRTQAMSAFGRARTTESLYTFSRKLAGT
;
A
#
# COMPACT_ATOMS: atom_id res chain seq x y z
N MET A 1 -6.27 -37.28 -15.65
CA MET A 1 -7.01 -36.27 -14.87
C MET A 1 -6.19 -34.99 -14.87
N ALA A 2 -6.67 -34.00 -15.61
CA ALA A 2 -5.90 -32.85 -16.02
C ALA A 2 -5.77 -31.81 -14.90
N ASN A 3 -4.52 -31.53 -14.56
CA ASN A 3 -3.95 -30.24 -14.17
C ASN A 3 -4.96 -29.07 -14.07
N GLN A 4 -5.61 -28.94 -12.90
CA GLN A 4 -6.26 -27.69 -12.51
C GLN A 4 -5.15 -26.66 -12.27
N ARG A 5 -4.88 -25.83 -13.28
CA ARG A 5 -4.14 -24.59 -13.10
C ARG A 5 -4.93 -23.75 -12.10
N ARG A 6 -4.46 -23.69 -10.85
CA ARG A 6 -4.90 -22.69 -9.87
C ARG A 6 -4.65 -21.32 -10.48
N ASP A 7 -5.69 -20.51 -10.61
CA ASP A 7 -5.58 -19.12 -11.05
C ASP A 7 -4.62 -18.39 -10.09
N PRO A 8 -3.60 -17.68 -10.58
CA PRO A 8 -2.69 -16.92 -9.73
C PRO A 8 -3.40 -15.79 -8.94
N GLU A 9 -4.64 -15.45 -9.30
CA GLU A 9 -5.49 -14.46 -8.60
C GLU A 9 -6.20 -15.00 -7.33
N GLN A 10 -6.13 -16.31 -7.03
CA GLN A 10 -6.79 -16.93 -5.85
C GLN A 10 -5.80 -17.53 -4.85
N ARG A 11 -4.63 -16.92 -4.67
CA ARG A 11 -3.68 -17.35 -3.63
C ARG A 11 -3.90 -16.53 -2.35
N PRO A 12 -4.07 -17.17 -1.18
CA PRO A 12 -4.10 -16.45 0.10
C PRO A 12 -2.82 -15.63 0.29
N SER A 13 -2.92 -14.50 0.99
CA SER A 13 -1.73 -13.69 1.27
C SER A 13 -0.77 -14.48 2.18
N PRO A 14 0.53 -14.55 1.86
CA PRO A 14 1.51 -15.26 2.71
C PRO A 14 1.54 -14.71 4.15
N GLU A 15 1.31 -13.41 4.30
CA GLU A 15 1.25 -12.73 5.59
C GLU A 15 0.02 -13.14 6.40
N ALA A 16 -1.17 -13.18 5.80
CA ALA A 16 -2.37 -13.65 6.51
C ALA A 16 -2.27 -15.15 6.86
N LEU A 17 -1.63 -15.96 6.03
CA LEU A 17 -1.37 -17.36 6.36
C LEU A 17 -0.37 -17.51 7.52
N LEU A 18 0.68 -16.69 7.56
CA LEU A 18 1.62 -16.68 8.67
C LEU A 18 0.94 -16.22 9.97
N GLU A 19 0.08 -15.21 9.87
CA GLU A 19 -0.71 -14.73 11.02
C GLU A 19 -1.72 -15.77 11.49
N ALA A 20 -2.42 -16.46 10.57
CA ALA A 20 -3.31 -17.56 10.89
C ALA A 20 -2.56 -18.73 11.54
N ALA A 21 -1.38 -19.10 11.01
CA ALA A 21 -0.54 -20.13 11.61
C ALA A 21 -0.04 -19.75 13.01
N ARG A 22 0.32 -18.48 13.24
CA ARG A 22 0.66 -17.98 14.59
C ARG A 22 -0.53 -18.01 15.56
N ARG A 23 -1.76 -17.81 15.07
CA ARG A 23 -2.99 -17.97 15.88
C ARG A 23 -3.33 -19.44 16.15
N GLU A 24 -2.92 -20.34 15.26
CA GLU A 24 -3.05 -21.79 15.42
C GLU A 24 -1.91 -22.43 16.23
N ASP A 25 -0.82 -21.71 16.49
CA ASP A 25 0.22 -22.13 17.43
C ASP A 25 -0.38 -22.20 18.85
N ASP A 26 -0.79 -23.40 19.25
CA ASP A 26 -1.41 -23.75 20.56
C ASP A 26 -0.58 -23.36 21.80
N HIS A 27 0.63 -22.82 21.60
CA HIS A 27 1.56 -22.46 22.67
C HIS A 27 1.36 -21.01 23.17
N ALA A 28 0.75 -20.12 22.38
CA ALA A 28 0.50 -18.74 22.79
C ALA A 28 -0.88 -18.60 23.45
N GLY A 29 -0.93 -17.88 24.57
CA GLY A 29 -2.17 -17.53 25.25
C GLY A 29 -2.97 -16.51 24.45
N ARG A 30 -4.29 -16.46 24.69
CA ARG A 30 -5.20 -15.53 24.01
C ARG A 30 -5.55 -14.31 24.85
N LEU A 31 -5.59 -13.14 24.23
CA LEU A 31 -5.94 -11.88 24.86
C LEU A 31 -7.39 -11.49 24.57
N LYS A 32 -8.18 -11.33 25.64
CA LYS A 32 -9.52 -10.73 25.56
C LYS A 32 -9.55 -9.39 26.28
N ILE A 33 -9.96 -8.34 25.57
CA ILE A 33 -10.04 -6.97 26.10
C ILE A 33 -11.50 -6.54 26.25
N PHE A 34 -11.88 -6.13 27.47
CA PHE A 34 -13.13 -5.45 27.77
C PHE A 34 -12.93 -3.94 27.67
N VAL A 35 -13.51 -3.33 26.65
CA VAL A 35 -13.29 -1.92 26.31
C VAL A 35 -14.48 -1.08 26.75
N GLY A 36 -14.23 0.12 27.28
CA GLY A 36 -15.29 1.05 27.65
C GLY A 36 -14.96 2.48 27.28
N ALA A 37 -16.00 3.28 27.05
CA ALA A 37 -15.85 4.70 26.74
C ALA A 37 -15.26 5.50 27.91
N ALA A 38 -15.61 5.13 29.14
CA ALA A 38 -15.24 5.86 30.34
C ALA A 38 -15.18 4.96 31.59
N PRO A 39 -14.55 5.43 32.69
CA PRO A 39 -14.69 4.78 34.00
C PRO A 39 -16.16 4.70 34.42
N GLY A 40 -16.56 3.58 35.04
CA GLY A 40 -17.92 3.41 35.57
C GLY A 40 -18.91 2.67 34.67
N VAL A 41 -18.59 2.41 33.40
CA VAL A 41 -19.48 1.68 32.46
C VAL A 41 -19.66 0.18 32.79
N GLY A 42 -18.82 -0.39 33.65
CA GLY A 42 -18.98 -1.77 34.12
C GLY A 42 -17.94 -2.80 33.63
N LYS A 43 -16.85 -2.39 32.99
CA LYS A 43 -15.81 -3.30 32.45
C LYS A 43 -15.35 -4.40 33.41
N THR A 44 -14.92 -4.04 34.63
CA THR A 44 -14.46 -5.00 35.65
C THR A 44 -15.58 -5.95 36.08
N PHE A 45 -16.81 -5.46 36.19
CA PHE A 45 -17.96 -6.27 36.55
C PHE A 45 -18.23 -7.33 35.49
N GLU A 46 -18.25 -6.93 34.21
CA GLU A 46 -18.47 -7.85 33.10
C GLU A 46 -17.33 -8.86 32.93
N MET A 47 -16.08 -8.43 33.11
CA MET A 47 -14.91 -9.30 33.13
C MET A 47 -15.04 -10.41 34.18
N LEU A 48 -15.47 -10.06 35.41
CA LEU A 48 -15.70 -11.02 36.49
C LEU A 48 -16.91 -11.94 36.22
N GLN A 49 -18.00 -11.42 35.63
CA GLN A 49 -19.12 -12.26 35.21
C GLN A 49 -18.68 -13.32 34.18
N ASN A 50 -17.87 -12.92 33.20
CA ASN A 50 -17.32 -13.82 32.21
C ASN A 50 -16.40 -14.88 32.86
N ALA A 51 -15.56 -14.47 33.82
CA ALA A 51 -14.72 -15.37 34.61
C ALA A 51 -15.54 -16.43 35.35
N HIS A 52 -16.66 -16.05 35.99
CA HIS A 52 -17.57 -16.99 36.65
C HIS A 52 -18.22 -17.96 35.66
N ALA A 53 -18.58 -17.50 34.46
CA ALA A 53 -19.08 -18.39 33.42
C ALA A 53 -18.03 -19.43 32.99
N LYS A 54 -16.77 -19.01 32.80
CA LYS A 54 -15.65 -19.89 32.45
C LYS A 54 -15.35 -20.91 33.56
N ARG A 55 -15.35 -20.46 34.81
CA ARG A 55 -15.16 -21.34 35.96
C ARG A 55 -16.29 -22.36 36.13
N ARG A 56 -17.55 -21.96 35.93
CA ARG A 56 -18.69 -22.89 35.91
C ARG A 56 -18.59 -23.93 34.79
N ALA A 57 -17.94 -23.58 33.68
CA ALA A 57 -17.61 -24.51 32.60
C ALA A 57 -16.38 -25.39 32.90
N GLY A 58 -15.80 -25.32 34.10
CA GLY A 58 -14.66 -26.13 34.52
C GLY A 58 -13.30 -25.62 34.05
N ILE A 59 -13.20 -24.39 33.55
CA ILE A 59 -11.94 -23.79 33.13
C ILE A 59 -11.21 -23.23 34.37
N ASP A 60 -9.90 -23.45 34.45
CA ASP A 60 -9.04 -22.92 35.53
C ASP A 60 -8.84 -21.41 35.35
N VAL A 61 -9.36 -20.63 36.29
CA VAL A 61 -9.37 -19.16 36.26
C VAL A 61 -8.81 -18.62 37.57
N VAL A 62 -7.83 -17.73 37.47
CA VAL A 62 -7.28 -17.01 38.63
C VAL A 62 -7.39 -15.50 38.44
N VAL A 63 -7.52 -14.79 39.55
CA VAL A 63 -7.46 -13.33 39.59
C VAL A 63 -6.03 -12.92 39.91
N GLY A 64 -5.35 -12.31 38.94
CA GLY A 64 -4.02 -11.73 39.14
C GLY A 64 -4.10 -10.35 39.80
N VAL A 65 -4.87 -9.45 39.19
CA VAL A 65 -5.16 -8.13 39.76
C VAL A 65 -6.53 -7.66 39.28
N VAL A 66 -7.38 -7.23 40.21
CA VAL A 66 -8.70 -6.64 39.92
C VAL A 66 -8.90 -5.43 40.81
N GLU A 67 -9.41 -4.34 40.23
CA GLU A 67 -9.70 -3.09 40.93
C GLU A 67 -11.21 -2.93 41.12
N THR A 68 -11.69 -3.21 42.34
CA THR A 68 -13.11 -3.07 42.67
C THR A 68 -13.49 -1.61 42.92
N HIS A 69 -12.52 -0.77 43.30
CA HIS A 69 -12.68 0.62 43.72
C HIS A 69 -13.80 0.82 44.77
N GLY A 70 -13.95 -0.12 45.70
CA GLY A 70 -14.93 -0.05 46.80
C GLY A 70 -16.37 -0.38 46.39
N ARG A 71 -16.59 -0.94 45.20
CA ARG A 71 -17.93 -1.34 44.72
C ARG A 71 -18.30 -2.70 45.28
N ALA A 72 -19.22 -2.73 46.25
CA ALA A 72 -19.68 -3.96 46.92
C ALA A 72 -20.17 -5.04 45.93
N GLU A 73 -20.89 -4.67 44.87
CA GLU A 73 -21.34 -5.60 43.84
C GLU A 73 -20.19 -6.26 43.07
N THR A 74 -19.10 -5.52 42.83
CA THR A 74 -17.90 -6.04 42.15
C THR A 74 -17.04 -6.87 43.09
N GLU A 75 -16.95 -6.47 44.36
CA GLU A 75 -16.27 -7.25 45.43
C GLU A 75 -16.96 -8.59 45.67
N ALA A 76 -18.30 -8.62 45.65
CA ALA A 76 -19.05 -9.86 45.76
C ALA A 76 -18.74 -10.85 44.63
N LEU A 77 -18.40 -10.36 43.43
CA LEU A 77 -17.99 -11.21 42.31
C LEU A 77 -16.56 -11.75 42.44
N LEU A 78 -15.71 -11.20 43.31
CA LEU A 78 -14.43 -11.85 43.63
C LEU A 78 -14.65 -13.11 44.47
N ALA A 79 -15.74 -13.16 45.25
CA ALA A 79 -16.05 -14.33 46.04
C ALA A 79 -16.20 -15.57 45.16
N GLY A 80 -15.48 -16.62 45.54
CA GLY A 80 -15.42 -17.86 44.80
C GLY A 80 -14.23 -17.94 43.86
N LEU A 81 -13.74 -16.86 43.25
CA LEU A 81 -12.56 -16.94 42.36
C LEU A 81 -11.27 -17.12 43.18
N GLU A 82 -10.29 -17.86 42.65
CA GLU A 82 -8.95 -17.97 43.25
C GLU A 82 -8.21 -16.64 43.00
N VAL A 83 -7.73 -15.98 44.05
CA VAL A 83 -7.04 -14.68 43.96
C VAL A 83 -5.58 -14.88 44.35
N ILE A 84 -4.67 -14.53 43.44
CA ILE A 84 -3.23 -14.51 43.73
C ILE A 84 -2.94 -13.28 44.61
N PRO A 85 -2.27 -13.46 45.77
CA PRO A 85 -1.91 -12.32 46.61
C PRO A 85 -1.04 -11.30 45.88
N ARG A 86 -1.33 -10.01 46.08
CA ARG A 86 -0.55 -8.91 45.49
C ARG A 86 0.85 -8.84 46.11
N HIS A 87 1.84 -8.54 45.28
CA HIS A 87 3.21 -8.28 45.72
C HIS A 87 3.34 -6.84 46.23
N ARG A 88 3.95 -6.64 47.40
CA ARG A 88 4.15 -5.31 47.99
C ARG A 88 5.51 -4.74 47.59
N VAL A 89 5.51 -3.51 47.10
CA VAL A 89 6.70 -2.78 46.69
C VAL A 89 6.80 -1.49 47.50
N ASP A 90 7.84 -1.37 48.33
CA ASP A 90 8.12 -0.14 49.07
C ASP A 90 8.81 0.88 48.16
N HIS A 91 8.13 2.00 47.92
CA HIS A 91 8.69 3.10 47.13
C HIS A 91 8.52 4.44 47.87
N LYS A 92 9.63 5.10 48.20
CA LYS A 92 9.66 6.42 48.87
C LYS A 92 8.79 6.50 50.13
N GLY A 93 8.73 5.42 50.91
CA GLY A 93 7.94 5.34 52.15
C GLY A 93 6.44 5.11 51.94
N GLN A 94 5.99 4.85 50.71
CA GLN A 94 4.65 4.36 50.40
C GLN A 94 4.73 2.88 49.98
N SER A 95 3.89 2.04 50.58
CA SER A 95 3.71 0.64 50.17
C SER A 95 2.73 0.61 48.99
N LEU A 96 3.23 0.24 47.82
CA LEU A 96 2.42 0.01 46.62
C LEU A 96 2.12 -1.49 46.51
N GLU A 97 0.93 -1.85 46.02
CA GLU A 97 0.56 -3.25 45.77
C GLU A 97 0.46 -3.49 44.27
N GLU A 98 1.17 -4.50 43.77
CA GLU A 98 1.21 -4.86 42.35
C GLU A 98 0.83 -6.33 42.13
N MET A 99 0.49 -6.66 40.89
CA MET A 99 0.27 -8.05 40.48
C MET A 99 1.55 -8.87 40.66
N ASP A 100 1.43 -10.05 41.28
CA ASP A 100 2.55 -11.01 41.36
C ASP A 100 2.62 -11.85 40.08
N LEU A 101 3.36 -11.34 39.09
CA LEU A 101 3.53 -11.97 37.79
C LEU A 101 4.18 -13.35 37.89
N ASP A 102 5.24 -13.49 38.69
CA ASP A 102 5.98 -14.74 38.84
C ASP A 102 5.10 -15.82 39.51
N ALA A 103 4.26 -15.45 40.49
CA ALA A 103 3.31 -16.37 41.09
C ALA A 103 2.24 -16.87 40.10
N ILE A 104 1.72 -16.01 39.23
CA ILE A 104 0.75 -16.41 38.20
C ILE A 104 1.41 -17.37 37.19
N ILE A 105 2.61 -17.06 36.72
CA ILE A 105 3.38 -17.92 35.81
C ILE A 105 3.67 -19.27 36.45
N ALA A 106 4.05 -19.29 37.73
CA ALA A 106 4.30 -20.53 38.46
C ALA A 106 3.02 -21.37 38.64
N ARG A 107 1.87 -20.71 38.87
CA ARG A 107 0.55 -21.36 39.04
C ARG A 107 -0.01 -21.95 37.74
N ARG A 108 0.40 -21.42 36.57
CA ARG A 108 -0.02 -21.86 35.22
C ARG A 108 -1.53 -22.04 35.06
N PRO A 109 -2.35 -21.02 35.37
CA PRO A 109 -3.79 -21.08 35.12
C PRO A 109 -4.09 -21.13 33.62
N LYS A 110 -5.30 -21.57 33.24
CA LYS A 110 -5.73 -21.42 31.85
C LYS A 110 -6.10 -19.97 31.52
N ILE A 111 -6.74 -19.27 32.46
CA ILE A 111 -7.11 -17.85 32.32
C ILE A 111 -6.63 -17.05 33.55
N ALA A 112 -5.99 -15.91 33.33
CA ALA A 112 -5.69 -14.90 34.34
C ALA A 112 -6.49 -13.61 34.12
N LEU A 113 -7.10 -13.07 35.17
CA LEU A 113 -7.75 -11.75 35.14
C LEU A 113 -6.75 -10.66 35.55
N VAL A 114 -6.60 -9.65 34.68
CA VAL A 114 -5.65 -8.55 34.85
C VAL A 114 -6.35 -7.23 34.53
N ASP A 115 -6.83 -6.51 35.53
CA ASP A 115 -7.51 -5.22 35.33
C ASP A 115 -6.52 -4.07 35.06
N GLU A 116 -7.03 -2.99 34.49
CA GLU A 116 -6.30 -1.76 34.15
C GLU A 116 -5.07 -2.00 33.23
N LEU A 117 -5.30 -2.42 31.98
CA LEU A 117 -4.24 -2.70 31.00
C LEU A 117 -3.22 -1.55 30.84
N ALA A 118 -3.69 -0.30 31.01
CA ALA A 118 -2.91 0.91 30.87
C ALA A 118 -2.01 1.24 32.07
N HIS A 119 -2.17 0.52 33.19
CA HIS A 119 -1.48 0.81 34.44
C HIS A 119 0.04 0.89 34.28
N THR A 120 0.64 1.84 34.99
CA THR A 120 2.08 1.99 35.10
C THR A 120 2.55 1.31 36.37
N ASN A 121 3.33 0.24 36.22
CA ASN A 121 3.77 -0.58 37.35
C ASN A 121 4.69 0.21 38.30
N ALA A 122 4.68 -0.18 39.58
CA ALA A 122 5.54 0.39 40.59
C ALA A 122 7.04 0.38 40.17
N PRO A 123 7.81 1.44 40.47
CA PRO A 123 9.23 1.48 40.17
C PRO A 123 9.99 0.32 40.81
N GLY A 124 10.78 -0.42 40.02
CA GLY A 124 11.48 -1.63 40.46
C GLY A 124 10.80 -2.94 40.04
N SER A 125 9.60 -2.88 39.47
CA SER A 125 8.94 -4.03 38.83
C SER A 125 9.72 -4.51 37.60
N ARG A 126 9.59 -5.79 37.24
CA ARG A 126 10.24 -6.40 36.04
C ARG A 126 9.93 -5.59 34.78
N HIS A 127 8.67 -5.20 34.60
CA HIS A 127 8.24 -4.35 33.49
C HIS A 127 7.68 -3.01 33.97
N PRO A 128 7.83 -1.94 33.18
CA PRO A 128 7.29 -0.62 33.51
C PRO A 128 5.77 -0.49 33.29
N LYS A 129 5.16 -1.38 32.52
CA LYS A 129 3.75 -1.27 32.09
C LYS A 129 3.05 -2.61 32.20
N ARG A 130 1.80 -2.61 32.68
CA ARG A 130 1.01 -3.83 32.88
C ARG A 130 0.74 -4.60 31.59
N TYR A 131 0.59 -3.92 30.46
CA TYR A 131 0.45 -4.60 29.17
C TYR A 131 1.67 -5.46 28.79
N LEU A 132 2.86 -5.18 29.33
CA LEU A 132 4.05 -6.01 29.14
C LEU A 132 4.00 -7.26 30.01
N ASP A 133 3.45 -7.17 31.22
CA ASP A 133 3.19 -8.35 32.07
C ASP A 133 2.15 -9.25 31.40
N VAL A 134 1.10 -8.67 30.83
CA VAL A 134 0.11 -9.38 30.02
C VAL A 134 0.78 -10.09 28.84
N ALA A 135 1.67 -9.41 28.12
CA ALA A 135 2.42 -10.04 27.03
C ALA A 135 3.29 -11.22 27.50
N GLU A 136 3.92 -11.13 28.68
CA GLU A 136 4.69 -12.23 29.27
C GLU A 136 3.77 -13.42 29.63
N LEU A 137 2.61 -13.18 30.24
CA LEU A 137 1.62 -14.23 30.53
C LEU A 137 1.16 -14.96 29.26
N LEU A 138 0.85 -14.21 28.19
CA LEU A 138 0.45 -14.78 26.90
C LEU A 138 1.58 -15.62 26.30
N SER A 139 2.84 -15.19 26.43
CA SER A 139 4.00 -15.96 25.95
C SER A 139 4.19 -17.30 26.67
N HIS A 140 3.64 -17.44 27.87
CA HIS A 140 3.62 -18.67 28.65
C HIS A 140 2.36 -19.55 28.42
N GLY A 141 1.52 -19.21 27.43
CA GLY A 141 0.32 -19.97 27.09
C GLY A 141 -0.88 -19.69 28.00
N ILE A 142 -0.82 -18.64 28.83
CA ILE A 142 -1.90 -18.26 29.76
C ILE A 142 -2.81 -17.27 29.04
N ASP A 143 -4.10 -17.58 28.93
CA ASP A 143 -5.07 -16.64 28.35
C ASP A 143 -5.30 -15.48 29.35
N VAL A 144 -5.42 -14.25 28.86
CA VAL A 144 -5.57 -13.07 29.72
C VAL A 144 -6.85 -12.32 29.40
N TYR A 145 -7.66 -12.07 30.43
CA TYR A 145 -8.82 -11.18 30.37
C TYR A 145 -8.46 -9.86 31.04
N THR A 146 -8.59 -8.76 30.31
CA THR A 146 -8.21 -7.43 30.79
C THR A 146 -9.25 -6.39 30.46
N ALA A 147 -9.24 -5.28 31.18
CA ALA A 147 -10.10 -4.13 30.88
C ALA A 147 -9.30 -2.86 30.60
N VAL A 148 -9.83 -2.01 29.70
CA VAL A 148 -9.22 -0.73 29.34
C VAL A 148 -10.29 0.28 28.92
N ASN A 149 -10.07 1.56 29.22
CA ASN A 149 -10.89 2.64 28.65
C ASN A 149 -10.28 3.15 27.34
N ILE A 150 -11.11 3.63 26.41
CA ILE A 150 -10.67 4.14 25.11
C ILE A 150 -9.66 5.30 25.23
N GLN A 151 -9.75 6.08 26.31
CA GLN A 151 -8.85 7.20 26.61
C GLN A 151 -7.38 6.82 26.80
N HIS A 152 -7.10 5.54 27.06
CA HIS A 152 -5.74 5.05 27.27
C HIS A 152 -5.09 4.57 25.97
N ILE A 153 -5.81 4.52 24.85
CA ILE A 153 -5.20 4.16 23.56
C ILE A 153 -4.34 5.34 23.10
N GLU A 154 -3.07 5.07 22.79
CA GLU A 154 -2.06 6.09 22.47
C GLU A 154 -2.53 7.01 21.33
N SER A 155 -2.99 6.46 20.21
CA SER A 155 -3.46 7.25 19.06
C SER A 155 -4.65 8.17 19.35
N LEU A 156 -5.42 7.90 20.40
CA LEU A 156 -6.61 8.66 20.77
C LEU A 156 -6.35 9.69 21.86
N ASN A 157 -5.14 9.73 22.44
CA ASN A 157 -4.82 10.58 23.58
C ASN A 157 -5.07 12.07 23.31
N ASP A 158 -4.58 12.57 22.17
CA ASP A 158 -4.72 13.99 21.79
C ASP A 158 -6.18 14.37 21.55
N VAL A 159 -6.95 13.50 20.88
CA VAL A 159 -8.37 13.72 20.61
C VAL A 159 -9.16 13.75 21.90
N VAL A 160 -8.90 12.81 22.80
CA VAL A 160 -9.55 12.76 24.12
C VAL A 160 -9.18 13.97 24.98
N ALA A 161 -7.93 14.41 24.95
CA ALA A 161 -7.51 15.62 25.66
C ALA A 161 -8.18 16.89 25.12
N GLN A 162 -8.46 16.97 23.81
CA GLN A 162 -9.21 18.08 23.22
C GLN A 162 -10.67 18.11 23.67
N ILE A 163 -11.30 16.94 23.76
CA ILE A 163 -12.71 16.78 24.18
C ILE A 163 -12.86 17.05 25.69
N THR A 164 -12.03 16.39 26.49
CA THR A 164 -12.21 16.35 27.95
C THR A 164 -11.43 17.43 28.70
N HIS A 165 -10.47 18.09 28.03
CA HIS A 165 -9.46 18.96 28.63
C HIS A 165 -8.56 18.29 29.68
N VAL A 166 -8.61 16.96 29.78
CA VAL A 166 -7.79 16.16 30.69
C VAL A 166 -6.78 15.35 29.88
N ARG A 167 -5.49 15.52 30.16
CA ARG A 167 -4.43 14.70 29.55
C ARG A 167 -4.26 13.40 30.31
N VAL A 168 -4.41 12.28 29.59
CA VAL A 168 -4.19 10.94 30.14
C VAL A 168 -2.70 10.62 30.07
N ARG A 169 -2.09 10.33 31.23
CA ARG A 169 -0.65 10.00 31.31
C ARG A 169 -0.36 8.54 31.08
N GLU A 170 -1.33 7.68 31.40
CA GLU A 170 -1.19 6.24 31.29
C GLU A 170 -1.77 5.77 29.98
N THR A 171 -0.91 5.30 29.09
CA THR A 171 -1.32 4.87 27.76
C THR A 171 -0.91 3.43 27.46
N VAL A 172 -1.58 2.87 26.44
CA VAL A 172 -1.37 1.56 25.84
C VAL A 172 -1.13 1.77 24.35
N PRO A 173 -0.06 1.21 23.77
CA PRO A 173 0.15 1.25 22.34
C PRO A 173 -0.99 0.57 21.58
N ASP A 174 -1.39 1.14 20.45
CA ASP A 174 -2.43 0.61 19.57
C ASP A 174 -2.17 -0.87 19.19
N SER A 175 -0.91 -1.26 18.98
CA SER A 175 -0.54 -2.64 18.65
C SER A 175 -0.97 -3.68 19.68
N VAL A 176 -1.08 -3.33 20.96
CA VAL A 176 -1.57 -4.24 22.01
C VAL A 176 -3.08 -4.45 21.87
N PHE A 177 -3.81 -3.37 21.56
CA PHE A 177 -5.24 -3.42 21.32
C PHE A 177 -5.57 -4.18 20.03
N ASP A 178 -4.82 -3.89 18.96
CA ASP A 178 -4.99 -4.49 17.64
C ASP A 178 -4.55 -5.95 17.62
N GLY A 179 -3.60 -6.31 18.49
CA GLY A 179 -3.17 -7.69 18.70
C GLY A 179 -4.15 -8.57 19.47
N ALA A 180 -5.22 -8.02 20.05
CA ALA A 180 -6.16 -8.81 20.85
C ALA A 180 -6.96 -9.81 20.01
N ASP A 181 -7.16 -11.02 20.53
CA ASP A 181 -7.97 -12.07 19.90
C ASP A 181 -9.47 -11.78 19.96
N ALA A 182 -9.91 -11.13 21.04
CA ALA A 182 -11.30 -10.76 21.22
C ALA A 182 -11.42 -9.40 21.90
N ILE A 183 -12.31 -8.54 21.38
CA ILE A 183 -12.67 -7.28 21.98
C ILE A 183 -14.17 -7.29 22.30
N GLU A 184 -14.51 -6.95 23.53
CA GLU A 184 -15.89 -6.83 24.00
C GLU A 184 -16.14 -5.39 24.45
N LEU A 185 -17.01 -4.68 23.73
CA LEU A 185 -17.39 -3.31 24.06
C LEU A 185 -18.45 -3.30 25.16
N ILE A 186 -18.12 -2.69 26.29
CA ILE A 186 -19.03 -2.44 27.40
C ILE A 186 -19.59 -1.03 27.26
N ASP A 187 -20.79 -0.97 26.70
CA ASP A 187 -21.48 0.28 26.40
C ASP A 187 -22.51 0.66 27.46
N LEU A 188 -22.57 1.95 27.79
CA LEU A 188 -23.55 2.53 28.69
C LEU A 188 -23.91 3.93 28.16
N THR A 189 -25.18 4.33 28.28
CA THR A 189 -25.57 5.67 27.83
C THR A 189 -24.90 6.75 28.70
N PRO A 190 -24.61 7.95 28.15
CA PRO A 190 -24.08 9.06 28.94
C PRO A 190 -24.93 9.40 30.16
N ASP A 191 -26.25 9.41 30.01
CA ASP A 191 -27.18 9.73 31.10
C ASP A 191 -27.14 8.70 32.23
N ASP A 192 -27.10 7.41 31.89
CA ASP A 192 -26.96 6.33 32.88
C ASP A 192 -25.60 6.40 33.59
N LEU A 193 -24.53 6.74 32.88
CA LEU A 193 -23.21 6.88 33.49
C LEU A 193 -23.15 8.07 34.47
N ILE A 194 -23.75 9.20 34.09
CA ILE A 194 -23.87 10.38 34.96
C ILE A 194 -24.73 10.05 36.17
N GLN A 195 -25.82 9.30 35.99
CA GLN A 195 -26.67 8.85 37.08
C GLN A 195 -25.90 7.95 38.06
N ARG A 196 -25.11 6.99 37.54
CA ARG A 196 -24.24 6.13 38.37
C ARG A 196 -23.19 6.94 39.13
N LEU A 197 -22.65 8.00 38.53
CA LEU A 197 -21.72 8.91 39.22
C LEU A 197 -22.41 9.63 40.38
N ARG A 198 -23.62 10.17 40.16
CA ARG A 198 -24.42 10.84 41.20
C ARG A 198 -24.81 9.91 42.35
N GLU A 199 -25.03 8.63 42.04
CA GLU A 199 -25.32 7.58 43.01
C GLU A 199 -24.07 7.07 43.76
N GLY A 200 -22.87 7.60 43.45
CA GLY A 200 -21.61 7.16 44.06
C GLY A 200 -21.14 5.77 43.60
N LYS A 201 -21.71 5.25 42.51
CA LYS A 201 -21.36 3.94 41.92
C LYS A 201 -20.14 4.00 40.99
N VAL A 202 -19.62 5.21 40.73
CA VAL A 202 -18.40 5.46 39.95
C VAL A 202 -17.36 6.07 40.88
N TYR A 203 -16.20 5.44 40.98
CA TYR A 203 -15.11 5.96 41.79
C TYR A 203 -14.46 7.17 41.12
N VAL A 204 -14.31 8.23 41.90
CA VAL A 204 -13.61 9.46 41.53
C VAL A 204 -12.60 9.72 42.66
N PRO A 205 -11.29 9.70 42.39
CA PRO A 205 -10.31 10.06 43.41
C PRO A 205 -10.61 11.48 43.92
N LYS A 206 -10.63 11.69 45.24
CA LYS A 206 -10.93 13.02 45.85
C LYS A 206 -10.03 14.15 45.31
N GLN A 207 -8.82 13.81 44.86
CA GLN A 207 -7.86 14.76 44.28
C GLN A 207 -8.23 15.21 42.85
N ALA A 208 -9.16 14.53 42.20
CA ALA A 208 -9.54 14.71 40.80
C ALA A 208 -11.01 15.13 40.59
N GLU A 209 -11.80 15.34 41.65
CA GLU A 209 -13.23 15.72 41.56
C GLU A 209 -13.49 16.88 40.60
N ARG A 210 -12.75 17.99 40.74
CA ARG A 210 -12.88 19.17 39.88
C ARG A 210 -12.52 18.93 38.42
N ALA A 211 -11.53 18.06 38.14
CA ALA A 211 -11.16 17.72 36.77
C ALA A 211 -12.17 16.75 36.15
N LEU A 212 -12.79 15.91 36.97
CA LEU A 212 -13.73 14.89 36.54
C LEU A 212 -15.15 15.45 36.33
N GLU A 213 -15.53 16.56 36.96
CA GLU A 213 -16.80 17.26 36.65
C GLU A 213 -16.93 17.62 35.16
N HIS A 214 -15.86 18.13 34.55
CA HIS A 214 -15.85 18.42 33.11
C HIS A 214 -15.78 17.15 32.25
N TYR A 215 -15.04 16.13 32.72
CA TYR A 215 -14.94 14.84 32.05
C TYR A 215 -16.32 14.16 31.91
N PHE A 216 -17.10 14.11 32.99
CA PHE A 216 -18.43 13.48 33.05
C PHE A 216 -19.57 14.41 32.59
N SER A 217 -19.36 15.16 31.51
CA SER A 217 -20.42 15.93 30.86
C SER A 217 -21.09 15.12 29.74
N PRO A 218 -22.40 15.33 29.44
CA PRO A 218 -23.09 14.58 28.39
C PRO A 218 -22.40 14.64 27.03
N GLY A 219 -21.89 15.82 26.64
CA GLY A 219 -21.18 16.00 25.37
C GLY A 219 -19.87 15.20 25.31
N ASN A 220 -19.06 15.26 26.37
CA ASN A 220 -17.78 14.55 26.41
C ASN A 220 -17.98 13.04 26.43
N LEU A 221 -18.92 12.54 27.23
CA LEU A 221 -19.25 11.12 27.28
C LEU A 221 -19.83 10.60 25.96
N THR A 222 -20.63 11.42 25.26
CA THR A 222 -21.13 11.07 23.92
C THR A 222 -19.99 10.92 22.93
N ALA A 223 -19.05 11.86 22.91
CA ALA A 223 -17.88 11.80 22.04
C ALA A 223 -16.96 10.62 22.38
N LEU A 224 -16.71 10.35 23.66
CA LEU A 224 -15.94 9.18 24.09
C LEU A 224 -16.61 7.85 23.71
N ARG A 225 -17.95 7.79 23.79
CA ARG A 225 -18.74 6.63 23.36
C ARG A 225 -18.63 6.42 21.85
N GLU A 226 -18.71 7.49 21.06
CA GLU A 226 -18.48 7.43 19.62
C GLU A 226 -17.08 6.89 19.29
N LEU A 227 -16.03 7.41 19.97
CA LEU A 227 -14.66 6.92 19.79
C LEU A 227 -14.53 5.44 20.13
N ALA A 228 -15.14 4.98 21.22
CA ALA A 228 -15.10 3.58 21.63
C ALA A 228 -15.80 2.66 20.62
N LEU A 229 -16.98 3.06 20.13
CA LEU A 229 -17.71 2.33 19.09
C LEU A 229 -16.91 2.26 17.79
N ARG A 230 -16.36 3.39 17.34
CA ARG A 230 -15.58 3.46 16.10
C ARG A 230 -14.32 2.62 16.17
N ARG A 231 -13.54 2.74 17.24
CA ARG A 231 -12.29 1.96 17.40
C ARG A 231 -12.56 0.45 17.48
N THR A 232 -13.67 0.06 18.11
CA THR A 232 -14.07 -1.35 18.15
C THR A 232 -14.50 -1.83 16.75
N ALA A 233 -15.22 -1.01 15.98
CA ALA A 233 -15.59 -1.33 14.61
C ALA A 233 -14.37 -1.47 13.69
N GLU A 234 -13.41 -0.53 13.75
CA GLU A 234 -12.14 -0.59 13.01
C GLU A 234 -11.41 -1.93 13.27
N ARG A 235 -11.35 -2.37 14.53
CA ARG A 235 -10.74 -3.66 14.88
C ARG A 235 -11.48 -4.84 14.26
N VAL A 236 -12.81 -4.86 14.34
CA VAL A 236 -13.64 -5.94 13.80
C VAL A 236 -13.47 -6.03 12.28
N ASP A 237 -13.38 -4.88 11.61
CA ASP A 237 -13.13 -4.80 10.18
C ASP A 237 -11.76 -5.39 9.80
N GLU A 238 -10.69 -5.06 10.54
CA GLU A 238 -9.37 -5.64 10.32
C GLU A 238 -9.35 -7.16 10.53
N GLN A 239 -10.05 -7.66 11.56
CA GLN A 239 -10.23 -9.10 11.81
C GLN A 239 -10.91 -9.82 10.64
N LEU A 240 -11.97 -9.22 10.10
CA LEU A 240 -12.65 -9.75 8.92
C LEU A 240 -11.73 -9.75 7.70
N LEU A 241 -10.95 -8.69 7.48
CA LEU A 241 -9.98 -8.61 6.38
C LEU A 241 -8.93 -9.72 6.45
N SER A 242 -8.27 -9.91 7.60
CA SER A 242 -7.29 -11.00 7.78
C SER A 242 -7.92 -12.37 7.53
N HIS A 243 -9.13 -12.61 8.02
CA HIS A 243 -9.85 -13.87 7.80
C HIS A 243 -10.18 -14.11 6.32
N MET A 244 -10.63 -13.08 5.61
CA MET A 244 -10.95 -13.16 4.18
C MET A 244 -9.70 -13.44 3.34
N GLN A 245 -8.58 -12.76 3.64
CA GLN A 245 -7.31 -12.97 2.96
C GLN A 245 -6.77 -14.38 3.19
N ALA A 246 -6.88 -14.91 4.41
CA ALA A 246 -6.49 -16.29 4.74
C ALA A 246 -7.33 -17.33 3.98
N ASN A 247 -8.62 -17.05 3.78
CA ASN A 247 -9.57 -17.94 3.10
C ASN A 247 -9.73 -17.69 1.59
N ALA A 248 -8.91 -16.80 1.00
CA ALA A 248 -8.96 -16.43 -0.43
C ALA A 248 -10.36 -16.04 -0.93
N ILE A 249 -11.14 -15.35 -0.08
CA ILE A 249 -12.48 -14.87 -0.44
C ILE A 249 -12.33 -13.56 -1.23
N ALA A 250 -12.70 -13.58 -2.51
CA ALA A 250 -12.53 -12.44 -3.42
C ALA A 250 -13.66 -11.41 -3.30
N GLY A 251 -13.28 -10.13 -3.33
CA GLY A 251 -14.18 -8.98 -3.51
C GLY A 251 -14.19 -8.02 -2.31
N PRO A 252 -14.43 -6.72 -2.54
CA PRO A 252 -14.42 -5.77 -1.45
C PRO A 252 -15.65 -5.93 -0.54
N TRP A 253 -15.44 -5.92 0.77
CA TRP A 253 -16.49 -6.02 1.79
C TRP A 253 -16.84 -4.63 2.33
N ALA A 254 -18.13 -4.30 2.34
CA ALA A 254 -18.67 -2.98 2.68
C ALA A 254 -18.72 -2.69 4.20
N ALA A 255 -17.74 -3.18 4.97
CA ALA A 255 -17.68 -2.94 6.41
C ALA A 255 -17.12 -1.55 6.77
N GLY A 256 -16.31 -0.97 5.86
CA GLY A 256 -15.82 0.41 5.96
C GLY A 256 -15.44 0.98 4.59
N GLU A 257 -15.50 2.29 4.46
CA GLU A 257 -15.10 2.99 3.23
C GLU A 257 -13.56 3.08 3.16
N ARG A 258 -12.97 2.77 2.00
CA ARG A 258 -11.52 2.90 1.75
C ARG A 258 -11.30 3.50 0.37
N ILE A 259 -10.58 4.61 0.32
CA ILE A 259 -10.48 5.41 -0.90
C ILE A 259 -9.07 5.31 -1.50
N LEU A 260 -8.99 5.03 -2.80
CA LEU A 260 -7.75 5.02 -3.56
C LEU A 260 -7.72 6.19 -4.53
N VAL A 261 -6.69 7.03 -4.49
CA VAL A 261 -6.47 8.07 -5.51
C VAL A 261 -5.32 7.72 -6.43
N CYS A 262 -5.60 7.73 -7.73
CA CYS A 262 -4.62 7.45 -8.78
C CYS A 262 -3.88 8.74 -9.15
N ILE A 263 -2.57 8.76 -8.96
CA ILE A 263 -1.70 9.93 -9.17
C ILE A 263 -0.79 9.69 -10.38
N SER A 264 -0.68 10.74 -11.22
CA SER A 264 0.19 10.77 -12.40
C SER A 264 0.97 12.09 -12.46
N GLU A 265 1.83 12.24 -13.47
CA GLU A 265 2.61 13.47 -13.73
C GLU A 265 1.76 14.70 -14.12
N ASP A 266 0.44 14.54 -14.23
CA ASP A 266 -0.51 15.59 -14.61
C ASP A 266 -0.55 16.72 -13.56
N PRO A 267 -0.51 18.01 -13.97
CA PRO A 267 -0.66 19.15 -13.07
C PRO A 267 -1.89 19.10 -12.16
N ARG A 268 -2.96 18.42 -12.61
CA ARG A 268 -4.24 18.33 -11.91
C ARG A 268 -4.24 17.29 -10.79
N SER A 269 -3.21 16.43 -10.70
CA SER A 269 -3.12 15.38 -9.68
C SER A 269 -3.19 15.93 -8.24
N ALA A 270 -2.60 17.10 -7.98
CA ALA A 270 -2.73 17.76 -6.67
C ALA A 270 -4.18 18.14 -6.32
N GLY A 271 -5.00 18.45 -7.33
CA GLY A 271 -6.44 18.69 -7.15
C GLY A 271 -7.19 17.40 -6.77
N LEU A 272 -6.80 16.26 -7.36
CA LEU A 272 -7.37 14.95 -7.02
C LEU A 272 -7.06 14.58 -5.58
N VAL A 273 -5.83 14.79 -5.12
CA VAL A 273 -5.42 14.54 -3.74
C VAL A 273 -6.26 15.36 -2.76
N ARG A 274 -6.43 16.67 -3.00
CA ARG A 274 -7.28 17.52 -2.14
C ARG A 274 -8.75 17.13 -2.16
N TYR A 275 -9.28 16.73 -3.32
CA TYR A 275 -10.64 16.22 -3.40
C TYR A 275 -10.77 14.92 -2.59
N THR A 276 -9.81 14.02 -2.74
CA THR A 276 -9.78 12.73 -2.04
C THR A 276 -9.77 12.95 -0.54
N LYS A 277 -8.95 13.88 -0.02
CA LYS A 277 -8.97 14.26 1.39
C LYS A 277 -10.36 14.71 1.86
N ARG A 278 -11.05 15.57 1.10
CA ARG A 278 -12.42 16.01 1.45
C ARG A 278 -13.47 14.89 1.36
N LEU A 279 -13.25 13.91 0.49
CA LEU A 279 -14.10 12.73 0.40
C LEU A 279 -13.85 11.80 1.60
N ALA A 280 -12.57 11.52 1.90
CA ALA A 280 -12.11 10.78 3.05
C ALA A 280 -12.65 11.36 4.36
N ASP A 281 -12.55 12.68 4.55
CA ASP A 281 -13.06 13.35 5.75
C ASP A 281 -14.58 13.23 5.90
N ARG A 282 -15.33 13.25 4.80
CA ARG A 282 -16.79 13.09 4.86
C ARG A 282 -17.21 11.66 5.14
N LEU A 283 -16.48 10.70 4.60
CA LEU A 283 -16.74 9.27 4.77
C LEU A 283 -16.05 8.70 6.02
N HIS A 284 -15.20 9.48 6.68
CA HIS A 284 -14.35 9.05 7.79
C HIS A 284 -13.51 7.83 7.39
N ALA A 285 -13.01 7.86 6.16
CA ALA A 285 -12.38 6.73 5.48
C ALA A 285 -10.87 6.92 5.38
N PRO A 286 -10.05 5.88 5.64
CA PRO A 286 -8.64 5.90 5.26
C PRO A 286 -8.51 6.00 3.74
N TRP A 287 -7.43 6.62 3.28
CA TRP A 287 -7.19 6.80 1.85
C TRP A 287 -5.73 6.67 1.48
N THR A 288 -5.49 6.09 0.30
CA THR A 288 -4.16 5.80 -0.23
C THR A 288 -3.99 6.47 -1.58
N ALA A 289 -2.86 7.13 -1.76
CA ALA A 289 -2.36 7.72 -2.97
C ALA A 289 -1.43 6.75 -3.70
N VAL A 290 -1.81 6.32 -4.90
CA VAL A 290 -1.03 5.36 -5.69
C VAL A 290 -0.54 5.94 -6.99
N SER A 291 0.74 5.72 -7.28
CA SER A 291 1.32 5.92 -8.61
C SER A 291 1.82 4.60 -9.19
N ILE A 292 1.56 4.36 -10.48
CA ILE A 292 2.05 3.18 -11.18
C ILE A 292 3.28 3.53 -12.00
N GLU A 293 4.36 2.84 -11.71
CA GLU A 293 5.61 2.97 -12.42
C GLU A 293 5.55 2.16 -13.73
N THR A 294 5.47 2.86 -14.87
CA THR A 294 5.37 2.24 -16.20
C THR A 294 6.63 2.51 -17.02
N ARG A 295 6.83 1.88 -18.19
CA ARG A 295 7.97 2.24 -19.08
C ARG A 295 8.03 3.73 -19.45
N ARG A 296 6.90 4.44 -19.38
CA ARG A 296 6.83 5.88 -19.59
C ARG A 296 7.36 6.67 -18.39
N SER A 297 7.32 6.13 -17.17
CA SER A 297 7.92 6.79 -15.99
C SER A 297 9.42 7.05 -16.21
N LEU A 298 10.10 6.15 -16.93
CA LEU A 298 11.51 6.27 -17.31
C LEU A 298 11.80 7.40 -18.32
N GLN A 299 10.76 7.91 -19.00
CA GLN A 299 10.86 9.00 -19.98
C GLN A 299 10.36 10.34 -19.42
N LEU A 300 9.98 10.39 -18.14
CA LEU A 300 9.49 11.62 -17.53
C LEU A 300 10.63 12.66 -17.42
N THR A 301 10.31 13.90 -17.78
CA THR A 301 11.21 15.03 -17.54
C THR A 301 11.43 15.21 -16.05
N GLU A 302 12.52 15.88 -15.67
CA GLU A 302 12.82 16.17 -14.26
C GLU A 302 11.66 16.92 -13.58
N ALA A 303 11.11 17.95 -14.25
CA ALA A 303 9.95 18.67 -13.76
C ALA A 303 8.68 17.81 -13.59
N GLN A 304 8.50 16.74 -14.40
CA GLN A 304 7.39 15.80 -14.24
C GLN A 304 7.62 14.85 -13.07
N ARG A 305 8.85 14.38 -12.86
CA ARG A 305 9.22 13.54 -11.71
C ARG A 305 9.09 14.30 -10.39
N ASP A 306 9.58 15.54 -10.36
CA ASP A 306 9.45 16.41 -9.18
C ASP A 306 7.99 16.63 -8.82
N ARG A 307 7.14 16.93 -9.81
CA ARG A 307 5.71 17.12 -9.57
C ARG A 307 5.02 15.87 -9.03
N LEU A 308 5.35 14.70 -9.56
CA LEU A 308 4.80 13.44 -9.07
C LEU A 308 5.21 13.21 -7.61
N ALA A 309 6.49 13.40 -7.29
CA ALA A 309 7.01 13.29 -5.92
C ALA A 309 6.36 14.31 -4.98
N ASP A 310 6.21 15.57 -5.39
CA ASP A 310 5.54 16.61 -4.61
C ASP A 310 4.06 16.29 -4.35
N THR A 311 3.41 15.64 -5.31
CA THR A 311 1.99 15.23 -5.15
C THR A 311 1.85 14.06 -4.18
N LEU A 312 2.79 13.11 -4.18
CA LEU A 312 2.84 12.02 -3.20
C LEU A 312 3.13 12.57 -1.79
N ARG A 313 4.09 13.47 -1.65
CA ARG A 313 4.36 14.18 -0.39
C ARG A 313 3.16 14.99 0.11
N LEU A 314 2.43 15.63 -0.81
CA LEU A 314 1.19 16.32 -0.45
C LEU A 314 0.15 15.34 0.10
N ALA A 315 0.11 14.11 -0.40
CA ALA A 315 -0.82 13.11 0.12
C ALA A 315 -0.46 12.69 1.56
N GLU A 316 0.82 12.41 1.82
CA GLU A 316 1.35 12.13 3.16
C GLU A 316 1.10 13.28 4.13
N ALA A 317 1.37 14.52 3.70
CA ALA A 317 1.13 15.71 4.52
C ALA A 317 -0.34 15.95 4.87
N LEU A 318 -1.27 15.41 4.06
CA LEU A 318 -2.71 15.45 4.32
C LEU A 318 -3.22 14.20 5.04
N GLY A 319 -2.32 13.33 5.54
CA GLY A 319 -2.66 12.14 6.30
C GLY A 319 -3.13 10.95 5.46
N GLY A 320 -2.84 10.92 4.16
CA GLY A 320 -3.02 9.75 3.31
C GLY A 320 -1.72 8.96 3.15
N GLU A 321 -1.81 7.66 2.92
CA GLU A 321 -0.64 6.84 2.61
C GLU A 321 -0.21 7.06 1.16
N ALA A 322 1.09 7.12 0.86
CA ALA A 322 1.59 7.24 -0.51
C ALA A 322 2.39 6.00 -0.91
N THR A 323 2.01 5.35 -2.02
CA THR A 323 2.66 4.13 -2.50
C THR A 323 2.93 4.20 -4.00
N THR A 324 4.10 3.71 -4.41
CA THR A 324 4.42 3.52 -5.83
C THR A 324 4.46 2.03 -6.14
N ILE A 325 3.69 1.62 -7.15
CA ILE A 325 3.54 0.22 -7.53
C ILE A 325 4.23 -0.01 -8.88
N PRO A 326 5.09 -1.04 -9.03
CA PRO A 326 5.63 -1.40 -10.33
C PRO A 326 4.51 -1.90 -11.25
N GLY A 327 4.43 -1.36 -12.46
CA GLY A 327 3.46 -1.82 -13.47
C GLY A 327 3.88 -3.16 -14.06
N GLU A 328 3.35 -4.25 -13.52
CA GLU A 328 3.58 -5.62 -14.00
C GLU A 328 2.54 -6.06 -15.03
N GLY A 329 1.33 -5.53 -14.92
CA GLY A 329 0.18 -5.86 -15.75
C GLY A 329 0.28 -5.38 -17.18
N ARG A 330 -0.56 -5.98 -18.03
CA ARG A 330 -0.68 -5.60 -19.45
C ARG A 330 -1.33 -4.22 -19.60
N ARG A 331 -2.14 -3.80 -18.62
CA ARG A 331 -2.81 -2.50 -18.54
C ARG A 331 -2.69 -1.93 -17.13
N ILE A 332 -2.56 -0.61 -17.02
CA ILE A 332 -2.52 0.13 -15.75
C ILE A 332 -3.79 -0.15 -14.90
N ALA A 333 -4.95 -0.30 -15.54
CA ALA A 333 -6.19 -0.62 -14.84
C ALA A 333 -6.15 -2.02 -14.17
N ASP A 334 -5.41 -2.98 -14.73
CA ASP A 334 -5.24 -4.30 -14.10
C ASP A 334 -4.48 -4.17 -12.77
N ASP A 335 -3.37 -3.43 -12.79
CA ASP A 335 -2.54 -3.19 -11.60
C ASP A 335 -3.31 -2.42 -10.52
N LEU A 336 -4.06 -1.38 -10.91
CA LEU A 336 -4.91 -0.61 -9.99
C LEU A 336 -6.00 -1.48 -9.36
N LEU A 337 -6.66 -2.33 -10.14
CA LEU A 337 -7.70 -3.21 -9.63
C LEU A 337 -7.11 -4.30 -8.74
N GLY A 338 -5.97 -4.88 -9.09
CA GLY A 338 -5.27 -5.84 -8.25
C GLY A 338 -4.92 -5.24 -6.87
N PHE A 339 -4.35 -4.04 -6.87
CA PHE A 339 -4.08 -3.30 -5.64
C PHE A 339 -5.38 -2.98 -4.86
N ALA A 340 -6.41 -2.50 -5.55
CA ALA A 340 -7.68 -2.15 -4.94
C ALA A 340 -8.35 -3.34 -4.24
N HIS A 341 -8.33 -4.53 -4.85
CA HIS A 341 -8.87 -5.73 -4.23
C HIS A 341 -8.03 -6.21 -3.04
N GLY A 342 -6.70 -6.16 -3.14
CA GLY A 342 -5.81 -6.54 -2.03
C GLY A 342 -5.94 -5.65 -0.79
N HIS A 343 -6.28 -4.37 -0.99
CA HIS A 343 -6.43 -3.37 0.07
C HIS A 343 -7.89 -3.02 0.40
N ASN A 344 -8.85 -3.84 -0.05
CA ASN A 344 -10.30 -3.67 0.17
C ASN A 344 -10.82 -2.26 -0.16
N VAL A 345 -10.33 -1.67 -1.25
CA VAL A 345 -10.72 -0.32 -1.70
C VAL A 345 -12.17 -0.34 -2.18
N THR A 346 -12.99 0.54 -1.62
CA THR A 346 -14.41 0.71 -2.00
C THR A 346 -14.60 1.80 -3.05
N GLN A 347 -13.68 2.78 -3.10
CA GLN A 347 -13.78 3.93 -3.99
C GLN A 347 -12.44 4.25 -4.67
N ILE A 348 -12.43 4.41 -6.00
CA ILE A 348 -11.26 4.83 -6.78
C ILE A 348 -11.49 6.22 -7.34
N VAL A 349 -10.63 7.17 -6.97
CA VAL A 349 -10.57 8.53 -7.52
C VAL A 349 -9.53 8.59 -8.63
N ILE A 350 -9.94 9.00 -9.83
CA ILE A 350 -9.06 9.16 -10.98
C ILE A 350 -9.35 10.46 -11.75
N GLY A 351 -8.29 11.08 -12.28
CA GLY A 351 -8.42 12.28 -13.10
C GLY A 351 -8.90 11.98 -14.52
N LYS A 352 -9.72 12.88 -15.08
CA LYS A 352 -10.09 12.85 -16.50
C LYS A 352 -8.85 13.09 -17.37
N ALA A 353 -8.41 12.07 -18.11
CA ALA A 353 -7.34 12.22 -19.09
C ALA A 353 -7.80 13.15 -20.23
N ALA A 354 -7.03 14.20 -20.54
CA ALA A 354 -7.26 15.02 -21.72
C ALA A 354 -6.40 14.45 -22.87
N ARG A 355 -6.92 13.47 -23.61
CA ARG A 355 -6.21 12.90 -24.77
C ARG A 355 -7.10 12.90 -26.01
N SER A 356 -6.48 12.97 -27.18
CA SER A 356 -7.19 12.98 -28.46
C SER A 356 -7.87 11.63 -28.71
N TRP A 357 -9.03 11.67 -29.35
CA TRP A 357 -9.84 10.48 -29.67
C TRP A 357 -9.04 9.38 -30.42
N ALA A 358 -8.13 9.79 -31.30
CA ALA A 358 -7.24 8.87 -32.04
C ALA A 358 -6.24 8.14 -31.12
N PHE A 359 -5.78 8.79 -30.03
CA PHE A 359 -4.91 8.17 -29.04
C PHE A 359 -5.67 7.15 -28.18
N GLU A 360 -6.91 7.48 -27.78
CA GLU A 360 -7.77 6.57 -27.02
C GLU A 360 -8.12 5.32 -27.84
N LEU A 361 -8.34 5.46 -29.14
CA LEU A 361 -8.62 4.34 -30.04
C LEU A 361 -7.42 3.39 -30.20
N LEU A 362 -6.18 3.92 -30.25
CA LEU A 362 -4.97 3.10 -30.42
C LEU A 362 -4.42 2.50 -29.11
N ARG A 363 -4.59 3.19 -27.96
CA ARG A 363 -3.91 2.81 -26.69
C ARG A 363 -4.87 2.55 -25.53
N GLY A 364 -6.18 2.68 -25.74
CA GLY A 364 -7.20 2.52 -24.71
C GLY A 364 -7.28 3.70 -23.73
N SER A 365 -8.22 3.60 -22.79
CA SER A 365 -8.43 4.58 -21.72
C SER A 365 -8.45 3.86 -20.37
N VAL A 366 -7.54 4.25 -19.47
CA VAL A 366 -7.46 3.68 -18.10
C VAL A 366 -8.78 3.91 -17.36
N VAL A 367 -9.38 5.09 -17.52
CA VAL A 367 -10.69 5.42 -16.93
C VAL A 367 -11.76 4.49 -17.47
N HIS A 368 -11.81 4.25 -18.78
CA HIS A 368 -12.80 3.36 -19.38
C HIS A 368 -12.61 1.90 -18.92
N ASP A 369 -11.36 1.43 -18.88
CA ASP A 369 -11.05 0.07 -18.42
C ASP A 369 -11.38 -0.12 -16.93
N LEU A 370 -11.13 0.89 -16.09
CA LEU A 370 -11.53 0.88 -14.68
C LEU A 370 -13.05 0.85 -14.55
N VAL A 371 -13.78 1.78 -15.17
CA VAL A 371 -15.25 1.83 -15.07
C VAL A 371 -15.90 0.53 -15.55
N ARG A 372 -15.37 -0.10 -16.60
CA ARG A 372 -15.91 -1.36 -17.13
C ARG A 372 -15.61 -2.58 -16.24
N ARG A 373 -14.56 -2.53 -15.41
CA ARG A 373 -14.01 -3.72 -14.72
C ARG A 373 -13.90 -3.59 -13.21
N ALA A 374 -14.21 -2.42 -12.65
CA ALA A 374 -14.16 -2.14 -11.22
C ALA A 374 -15.17 -2.96 -10.40
N GLY A 375 -16.15 -3.61 -11.04
CA GLY A 375 -17.15 -4.42 -10.36
C GLY A 375 -17.94 -3.56 -9.37
N ASN A 376 -17.82 -3.86 -8.08
CA ASN A 376 -18.50 -3.16 -6.99
C ASN A 376 -17.73 -1.92 -6.49
N ILE A 377 -16.54 -1.65 -7.00
CA ILE A 377 -15.73 -0.50 -6.60
C ILE A 377 -16.24 0.75 -7.32
N SER A 378 -16.60 1.79 -6.55
CA SER A 378 -17.10 3.05 -7.12
C SER A 378 -15.96 3.86 -7.73
N VAL A 379 -16.08 4.24 -9.01
CA VAL A 379 -15.03 5.02 -9.71
C VAL A 379 -15.45 6.49 -9.85
N HIS A 380 -14.75 7.38 -9.15
CA HIS A 380 -14.93 8.83 -9.20
C HIS A 380 -13.99 9.45 -10.23
N VAL A 381 -14.56 9.90 -11.35
CA VAL A 381 -13.81 10.58 -12.40
C VAL A 381 -13.91 12.09 -12.22
N ILE A 382 -12.79 12.73 -11.90
CA ILE A 382 -12.76 14.17 -11.60
C ILE A 382 -12.06 14.91 -12.74
N ALA A 383 -12.76 15.87 -13.33
CA ALA A 383 -12.12 16.90 -14.12
C ALA A 383 -11.48 17.87 -13.13
N GLY A 384 -10.16 17.77 -12.92
CA GLY A 384 -9.48 18.69 -12.02
C GLY A 384 -9.60 20.12 -12.53
N ASP A 385 -9.96 21.06 -11.65
CA ASP A 385 -9.69 22.47 -11.87
C ASP A 385 -8.17 22.61 -11.94
N ALA A 386 -7.65 22.95 -13.12
CA ALA A 386 -6.27 23.38 -13.21
C ALA A 386 -6.16 24.60 -12.31
N LEU A 387 -5.40 24.49 -11.21
CA LEU A 387 -4.91 25.68 -10.52
C LEU A 387 -4.35 26.59 -11.61
N GLN A 388 -4.90 27.81 -11.71
CA GLN A 388 -4.34 28.82 -12.61
C GLN A 388 -2.85 28.84 -12.34
N PRO A 389 -2.01 28.63 -13.38
CA PRO A 389 -0.59 28.57 -13.18
C PRO A 389 -0.17 29.90 -12.56
N VAL A 390 0.37 29.87 -11.33
CA VAL A 390 1.11 31.01 -10.80
C VAL A 390 2.16 31.31 -11.86
N ALA A 391 2.05 32.48 -12.48
CA ALA A 391 2.86 32.91 -13.60
C ALA A 391 4.34 32.94 -13.18
N LYS A 392 5.02 31.80 -13.31
CA LYS A 392 6.47 31.76 -13.46
C LYS A 392 6.73 32.07 -14.93
N LYS A 393 7.64 33.02 -15.17
CA LYS A 393 8.11 33.50 -16.48
C LYS A 393 8.04 32.40 -17.55
N PRO A 394 7.59 32.72 -18.78
CA PRO A 394 7.44 31.73 -19.82
C PRO A 394 8.82 31.20 -20.19
N VAL A 395 9.21 30.08 -19.60
CA VAL A 395 10.16 29.20 -20.26
C VAL A 395 9.28 28.38 -21.19
N GLN A 396 9.25 28.82 -22.45
CA GLN A 396 8.68 28.04 -23.54
C GLN A 396 9.30 26.64 -23.47
N ALA A 397 8.54 25.68 -22.96
CA ALA A 397 8.80 24.28 -23.20
C ALA A 397 8.48 24.05 -24.67
N VAL A 398 9.44 24.39 -25.53
CA VAL A 398 9.53 23.81 -26.85
C VAL A 398 9.56 22.31 -26.61
N ASP A 399 8.54 21.61 -27.10
CA ASP A 399 8.60 20.16 -27.24
C ASP A 399 9.95 19.86 -27.89
N ARG A 400 10.89 19.30 -27.12
CA ARG A 400 12.11 18.72 -27.68
C ARG A 400 11.65 17.48 -28.44
N VAL A 401 11.16 17.70 -29.66
CA VAL A 401 11.37 16.78 -30.76
C VAL A 401 12.87 16.55 -30.73
N GLU A 402 13.31 15.34 -30.40
CA GLU A 402 14.73 14.99 -30.52
C GLU A 402 15.17 15.48 -31.90
N PRO A 403 16.18 16.37 -31.99
CA PRO A 403 16.59 16.89 -33.27
C PRO A 403 16.92 15.69 -34.14
N ILE A 404 16.32 15.63 -35.33
CA ILE A 404 16.69 14.66 -36.37
C ILE A 404 18.21 14.75 -36.47
N ASP A 405 18.91 13.73 -35.97
CA ASP A 405 20.37 13.71 -35.99
C ASP A 405 20.79 13.51 -37.44
N ALA A 406 20.93 14.62 -38.17
CA ALA A 406 21.23 14.62 -39.59
C ALA A 406 22.50 13.80 -39.89
N ARG A 407 23.44 13.70 -38.93
CA ARG A 407 24.64 12.88 -39.05
C ARG A 407 24.32 11.40 -39.23
N SER A 408 23.29 10.90 -38.56
CA SER A 408 22.86 9.50 -38.67
C SER A 408 22.28 9.17 -40.05
N TYR A 409 21.60 10.13 -40.68
CA TYR A 409 21.05 9.99 -42.04
C TYR A 409 22.14 10.11 -43.11
N PHE A 410 23.07 11.05 -42.97
CA PHE A 410 24.23 11.15 -43.87
C PHE A 410 25.14 9.92 -43.75
N ALA A 411 25.36 9.40 -42.54
CA ALA A 411 26.12 8.17 -42.33
C ALA A 411 25.40 6.96 -42.96
N ALA A 412 24.08 6.88 -42.85
CA ALA A 412 23.29 5.83 -43.50
C ALA A 412 23.45 5.85 -45.02
N LEU A 413 23.34 7.02 -45.65
CA LEU A 413 23.58 7.18 -47.09
C LEU A 413 25.03 6.86 -47.48
N GLY A 414 26.01 7.25 -46.66
CA GLY A 414 27.42 6.93 -46.87
C GLY A 414 27.69 5.42 -46.83
N ILE A 415 27.05 4.69 -45.92
CA ILE A 415 27.15 3.23 -45.83
C ILE A 415 26.52 2.56 -47.06
N VAL A 416 25.38 3.05 -47.55
CA VAL A 416 24.76 2.54 -48.78
C VAL A 416 25.63 2.85 -50.01
N ALA A 417 26.25 4.03 -50.08
CA ALA A 417 27.17 4.38 -51.16
C ALA A 417 28.43 3.49 -51.15
N LEU A 418 28.98 3.19 -49.97
CA LEU A 418 30.07 2.24 -49.81
C LEU A 418 29.65 0.84 -50.27
N ALA A 419 28.46 0.39 -49.87
CA ALA A 419 27.90 -0.90 -50.27
C ALA A 419 27.74 -1.00 -51.80
N LEU A 420 27.29 0.09 -52.46
CA LEU A 420 27.23 0.19 -53.92
C LEU A 420 28.62 0.05 -54.57
N GLY A 421 29.64 0.72 -54.02
CA GLY A 421 31.02 0.61 -54.51
C GLY A 421 31.57 -0.82 -54.38
N VAL A 422 31.36 -1.45 -53.23
CA VAL A 422 31.73 -2.85 -52.97
C VAL A 422 30.97 -3.80 -53.91
N ALA A 423 29.67 -3.59 -54.08
CA ALA A 423 28.84 -4.36 -54.99
C ALA A 423 29.33 -4.28 -56.44
N LYS A 424 29.70 -3.08 -56.92
CA LYS A 424 30.28 -2.91 -58.27
C LYS A 424 31.63 -3.61 -58.45
N LEU A 425 32.44 -3.68 -57.39
CA LEU A 425 33.74 -4.35 -57.42
C LEU A 425 33.60 -5.89 -57.40
N ILE A 426 32.62 -6.41 -56.67
CA ILE A 426 32.38 -7.85 -56.49
C ILE A 426 31.55 -8.44 -57.64
N GLN A 427 30.70 -7.63 -58.28
CA GLN A 427 29.83 -8.02 -59.40
C GLN A 427 30.54 -8.86 -60.49
N PRO A 428 31.75 -8.50 -60.97
CA PRO A 428 32.44 -9.27 -62.02
C PRO A 428 32.91 -10.65 -61.57
N MET A 429 33.07 -10.87 -60.26
CA MET A 429 33.62 -12.10 -59.69
C MET A 429 32.54 -13.07 -59.19
N PHE A 430 31.41 -12.58 -58.69
CA PHE A 430 30.40 -13.40 -57.98
C PHE A 430 28.98 -13.34 -58.58
N GLY A 431 28.79 -12.64 -59.70
CA GLY A 431 27.49 -12.52 -60.36
C GLY A 431 26.50 -11.58 -59.65
N ILE A 432 25.38 -11.29 -60.32
CA ILE A 432 24.38 -10.31 -59.86
C ILE A 432 23.57 -10.83 -58.66
N GLU A 433 23.40 -12.16 -58.56
CA GLU A 433 22.56 -12.82 -57.55
C GLU A 433 23.04 -12.65 -56.11
N ASN A 434 24.31 -12.26 -55.89
CA ASN A 434 24.89 -12.07 -54.56
C ASN A 434 25.01 -10.59 -54.14
N VAL A 435 24.61 -9.67 -55.02
CA VAL A 435 24.75 -8.21 -54.81
C VAL A 435 23.74 -7.69 -53.79
N ASP A 436 22.54 -8.28 -53.76
CA ASP A 436 21.48 -7.96 -52.81
C ASP A 436 21.89 -8.19 -51.35
N LEU A 437 22.67 -9.24 -51.07
CA LEU A 437 23.21 -9.55 -49.73
C LEU A 437 24.12 -8.44 -49.19
N VAL A 438 24.89 -7.78 -50.07
CA VAL A 438 25.77 -6.65 -49.70
C VAL A 438 24.92 -5.46 -49.26
N PHE A 439 23.86 -5.15 -50.01
CA PHE A 439 22.93 -4.08 -49.65
C PHE A 439 22.12 -4.41 -48.39
N LEU A 440 21.68 -5.65 -48.21
CA LEU A 440 20.98 -6.07 -47.00
C LEU A 440 21.88 -5.91 -45.76
N THR A 441 23.15 -6.32 -45.86
CA THR A 441 24.14 -6.17 -44.79
C THR A 441 24.36 -4.70 -44.41
N ALA A 442 24.40 -3.82 -45.40
CA ALA A 442 24.50 -2.37 -45.18
C ALA A 442 23.29 -1.82 -44.42
N VAL A 443 22.07 -2.21 -44.81
CA VAL A 443 20.82 -1.81 -44.14
C VAL A 443 20.77 -2.32 -42.70
N VAL A 444 21.14 -3.58 -42.45
CA VAL A 444 21.23 -4.14 -41.10
C VAL A 444 22.22 -3.35 -40.24
N SER A 445 23.40 -3.04 -40.78
CA SER A 445 24.44 -2.29 -40.08
C SER A 445 23.93 -0.91 -39.66
N VAL A 446 23.18 -0.23 -40.53
CA VAL A 446 22.53 1.05 -40.22
C VAL A 446 21.46 0.88 -39.14
N ALA A 447 20.63 -0.16 -39.20
CA ALA A 447 19.59 -0.42 -38.20
C ALA A 447 20.18 -0.66 -36.79
N VAL A 448 21.27 -1.42 -36.71
CA VAL A 448 21.97 -1.71 -35.45
C VAL A 448 22.65 -0.46 -34.89
N ARG A 449 23.24 0.39 -35.72
CA ARG A 449 24.06 1.53 -35.28
C ARG A 449 23.27 2.83 -35.09
N PHE A 450 22.32 3.09 -35.97
CA PHE A 450 21.61 4.39 -36.07
C PHE A 450 20.10 4.27 -35.83
N GLY A 451 19.52 3.07 -35.88
CA GLY A 451 18.13 2.81 -35.48
C GLY A 451 17.16 2.77 -36.65
N LEU A 452 15.86 2.73 -36.35
CA LEU A 452 14.83 2.40 -37.34
C LEU A 452 14.75 3.43 -38.48
N TRP A 453 14.62 4.71 -38.17
CA TRP A 453 14.38 5.75 -39.17
C TRP A 453 15.55 5.93 -40.17
N PRO A 454 16.82 6.02 -39.74
CA PRO A 454 17.95 6.02 -40.69
C PRO A 454 18.05 4.71 -41.51
N SER A 455 17.69 3.55 -40.93
CA SER A 455 17.70 2.29 -41.67
C SER A 455 16.60 2.19 -42.72
N LEU A 456 15.45 2.83 -42.48
CA LEU A 456 14.37 2.91 -43.46
C LEU A 456 14.83 3.73 -44.67
N LEU A 457 15.48 4.89 -44.44
CA LEU A 457 16.10 5.66 -45.52
C LEU A 457 17.16 4.83 -46.26
N ALA A 458 18.03 4.12 -45.53
CA ALA A 458 19.03 3.25 -46.12
C ALA A 458 18.40 2.14 -46.97
N SER A 459 17.28 1.55 -46.54
CA SER A 459 16.57 0.50 -47.29
C SER A 459 15.99 1.01 -48.60
N VAL A 460 15.42 2.21 -48.60
CA VAL A 460 14.91 2.86 -49.81
C VAL A 460 16.07 3.20 -50.75
N ALA A 461 17.13 3.82 -50.24
CA ALA A 461 18.30 4.18 -51.03
C ALA A 461 19.01 2.94 -51.62
N ALA A 462 19.12 1.86 -50.84
CA ALA A 462 19.68 0.59 -51.27
C ALA A 462 18.80 -0.08 -52.34
N SER A 463 17.49 -0.08 -52.17
CA SER A 463 16.53 -0.63 -53.14
C SER A 463 16.58 0.11 -54.49
N LEU A 464 16.63 1.45 -54.45
CA LEU A 464 16.78 2.27 -55.65
C LEU A 464 18.14 2.07 -56.33
N SER A 465 19.22 1.97 -55.54
CA SER A 465 20.56 1.70 -56.07
C SER A 465 20.65 0.31 -56.70
N TYR A 466 20.05 -0.69 -56.06
CA TYR A 466 19.98 -2.05 -56.57
C TYR A 466 19.24 -2.10 -57.92
N ASN A 467 18.07 -1.46 -58.00
CA ASN A 467 17.31 -1.38 -59.23
C ASN A 467 18.07 -0.67 -60.36
N PHE A 468 18.60 0.52 -60.09
CA PHE A 468 19.24 1.34 -61.12
C PHE A 468 20.54 0.74 -61.64
N PHE A 469 21.37 0.12 -60.80
CA PHE A 469 22.72 -0.30 -61.19
C PHE A 469 22.87 -1.78 -61.57
N PHE A 470 21.93 -2.64 -61.19
CA PHE A 470 22.07 -4.10 -61.28
C PHE A 470 20.88 -4.83 -61.90
N LEU A 471 19.66 -4.26 -61.89
CA LEU A 471 18.51 -4.88 -62.56
C LEU A 471 18.42 -4.46 -64.04
N PRO A 472 18.37 -5.39 -65.01
CA PRO A 472 18.18 -5.06 -66.42
C PRO A 472 16.78 -4.50 -66.71
N PRO A 473 16.63 -3.47 -67.56
CA PRO A 473 17.69 -2.64 -68.16
C PRO A 473 18.37 -1.70 -67.15
N VAL A 474 19.69 -1.82 -67.03
CA VAL A 474 20.51 -1.01 -66.10
C VAL A 474 20.51 0.46 -66.51
N TYR A 475 20.71 1.34 -65.53
CA TYR A 475 20.64 2.80 -65.63
C TYR A 475 19.24 3.35 -65.96
N THR A 476 18.20 2.55 -65.70
CA THR A 476 16.80 2.97 -65.79
C THR A 476 16.03 2.45 -64.58
N PHE A 477 14.96 3.15 -64.19
CA PHE A 477 14.06 2.68 -63.11
C PHE A 477 12.92 1.79 -63.62
N THR A 478 12.93 1.45 -64.90
CA THR A 478 11.89 0.65 -65.55
C THR A 478 12.25 -0.82 -65.51
N ILE A 479 11.45 -1.64 -64.81
CA ILE A 479 11.63 -3.09 -64.74
C ILE A 479 10.78 -3.75 -65.83
N THR A 480 11.43 -4.31 -66.85
CA THR A 480 10.73 -4.93 -67.99
C THR A 480 10.45 -6.42 -67.78
N ASP A 481 11.25 -7.11 -66.95
CA ASP A 481 11.14 -8.54 -66.66
C ASP A 481 10.32 -8.79 -65.38
N PRO A 482 9.22 -9.56 -65.43
CA PRO A 482 8.41 -9.92 -64.26
C PRO A 482 9.20 -10.57 -63.11
N THR A 483 10.27 -11.30 -63.43
CA THR A 483 11.11 -11.98 -62.43
C THR A 483 11.87 -10.98 -61.55
N ASN A 484 12.35 -9.89 -62.17
CA ASN A 484 13.06 -8.81 -61.48
C ASN A 484 12.13 -7.93 -60.65
N VAL A 485 10.85 -7.83 -61.03
CA VAL A 485 9.83 -7.15 -60.22
C VAL A 485 9.65 -7.89 -58.89
N ALA A 486 9.50 -9.21 -58.92
CA ALA A 486 9.37 -10.01 -57.71
C ALA A 486 10.61 -9.89 -56.80
N ALA A 487 11.82 -10.02 -57.37
CA ALA A 487 13.07 -9.89 -56.61
C ALA A 487 13.21 -8.51 -55.93
N PHE A 488 12.84 -7.43 -56.62
CA PHE A 488 12.82 -6.07 -56.04
C PHE A 488 11.87 -5.95 -54.84
N PHE A 489 10.64 -6.44 -54.96
CA PHE A 489 9.67 -6.38 -53.86
C PHE A 489 10.08 -7.27 -52.68
N PHE A 490 10.59 -8.48 -52.94
CA PHE A 490 11.11 -9.37 -51.88
C PHE A 490 12.29 -8.75 -51.15
N PHE A 491 13.25 -8.17 -51.88
CA PHE A 491 14.37 -7.47 -51.27
C PHE A 491 13.92 -6.32 -50.37
N MET A 492 13.02 -5.45 -50.86
CA MET A 492 12.47 -4.34 -50.09
C MET A 492 11.74 -4.83 -48.83
N LEU A 493 10.92 -5.88 -48.94
CA LEU A 493 10.20 -6.47 -47.81
C LEU A 493 11.17 -7.03 -46.75
N ILE A 494 12.17 -7.80 -47.18
CA ILE A 494 13.18 -8.40 -46.29
C ILE A 494 13.99 -7.30 -45.60
N ALA A 495 14.42 -6.26 -46.33
CA ALA A 495 15.16 -5.14 -45.76
C ALA A 495 14.35 -4.40 -44.68
N ILE A 496 13.05 -4.20 -44.88
CA ILE A 496 12.16 -3.57 -43.88
C ILE A 496 11.97 -4.46 -42.65
N VAL A 497 11.71 -5.76 -42.85
CA VAL A 497 11.51 -6.72 -41.74
C VAL A 497 12.77 -6.82 -40.89
N VAL A 498 13.93 -6.97 -41.54
CA VAL A 498 15.23 -7.08 -40.85
C VAL A 498 15.57 -5.76 -40.13
N SER A 499 15.28 -4.61 -40.73
CA SER A 499 15.44 -3.30 -40.08
C SER A 499 14.60 -3.17 -38.81
N ASN A 500 13.35 -3.65 -38.84
CA ASN A 500 12.45 -3.60 -37.69
C ASN A 500 12.92 -4.51 -36.54
N VAL A 501 13.35 -5.74 -36.88
CA VAL A 501 13.90 -6.69 -35.90
C VAL A 501 15.20 -6.15 -35.29
N ALA A 502 16.14 -5.67 -36.10
CA ALA A 502 17.42 -5.12 -35.64
C ALA A 502 17.23 -3.87 -34.76
N ALA A 503 16.31 -2.97 -35.15
CA ALA A 503 15.97 -1.80 -34.34
C ALA A 503 15.37 -2.20 -32.98
N ARG A 504 14.49 -3.22 -32.96
CA ARG A 504 13.90 -3.74 -31.72
C ARG A 504 14.96 -4.34 -30.79
N VAL A 505 15.90 -5.12 -31.32
CA VAL A 505 17.03 -5.69 -30.56
C VAL A 505 17.89 -4.57 -29.96
N ARG A 506 18.19 -3.51 -30.71
CA ARG A 506 18.93 -2.34 -30.18
C ARG A 506 18.18 -1.67 -29.02
N THR A 507 16.87 -1.49 -29.16
CA THR A 507 16.05 -0.83 -28.12
C THR A 507 16.02 -1.68 -26.84
N GLN A 508 15.96 -3.01 -26.99
CA GLN A 508 16.08 -3.95 -25.87
C GLN A 508 17.47 -3.89 -25.21
N ALA A 509 18.55 -3.90 -26.00
CA ALA A 509 19.92 -3.82 -25.49
C ALA A 509 20.18 -2.52 -24.71
N MET A 510 19.76 -1.37 -25.24
CA MET A 510 19.90 -0.08 -24.53
C MET A 510 19.13 -0.06 -23.21
N SER A 511 17.96 -0.69 -23.16
CA SER A 511 17.18 -0.81 -21.91
C SER A 511 17.86 -1.70 -20.87
N ALA A 512 18.57 -2.75 -21.30
CA ALA A 512 19.33 -3.64 -20.40
C ALA A 512 20.56 -2.94 -19.80
N PHE A 513 21.27 -2.13 -20.60
CA PHE A 513 22.41 -1.34 -20.11
C PHE A 513 22.01 -0.23 -19.12
N GLY A 514 20.85 0.41 -19.32
CA GLY A 514 20.32 1.37 -18.36
C GLY A 514 20.04 0.75 -16.99
N ARG A 515 19.47 -0.46 -16.97
CA ARG A 515 19.22 -1.23 -15.74
C ARG A 515 20.51 -1.58 -15.00
N ALA A 516 21.53 -2.06 -15.71
CA ALA A 516 22.81 -2.43 -15.11
C ALA A 516 23.47 -1.24 -14.38
N ARG A 517 23.45 -0.04 -14.97
CA ARG A 517 24.05 1.16 -14.37
C ARG A 517 23.28 1.67 -13.15
N THR A 518 21.95 1.61 -13.17
CA THR A 518 21.14 2.02 -12.01
C THR A 518 21.34 1.06 -10.85
N THR A 519 21.33 -0.25 -11.11
CA THR A 519 21.62 -1.28 -10.10
C THR A 519 23.05 -1.15 -9.56
N GLU A 520 24.04 -0.92 -10.40
CA GLU A 520 25.43 -0.69 -9.98
C GLU A 520 25.56 0.59 -9.15
N SER A 521 24.86 1.67 -9.52
CA SER A 521 24.85 2.92 -8.74
C SER A 521 24.19 2.75 -7.38
N LEU A 522 23.09 2.00 -7.30
CA LEU A 522 22.41 1.66 -6.04
C LEU A 522 23.28 0.77 -5.15
N TYR A 523 23.96 -0.23 -5.72
CA TYR A 523 24.93 -1.06 -4.99
C TYR A 523 26.11 -0.22 -4.48
N THR A 524 26.62 0.70 -5.30
CA THR A 524 27.74 1.57 -4.91
C THR A 524 27.33 2.58 -3.82
N PHE A 525 26.08 3.06 -3.86
CA PHE A 525 25.50 3.94 -2.85
C PHE A 525 25.23 3.20 -1.53
N SER A 526 24.63 2.01 -1.59
CA SER A 526 24.45 1.12 -0.43
C SER A 526 25.78 0.75 0.22
N ARG A 527 26.81 0.43 -0.57
CA ARG A 527 28.17 0.14 -0.07
C ARG A 527 28.84 1.36 0.58
N LYS A 528 28.54 2.58 0.12
CA LYS A 528 29.04 3.81 0.74
C LYS A 528 28.34 4.12 2.06
N LEU A 529 27.05 3.81 2.19
CA LEU A 529 26.29 3.97 3.44
C LEU A 529 26.63 2.91 4.50
N ALA A 530 26.95 1.68 4.08
CA ALA A 530 27.38 0.61 4.98
C ALA A 530 28.86 0.73 5.42
N GLY A 531 29.61 1.69 4.88
CA GLY A 531 31.03 1.92 5.15
C GLY A 531 31.33 3.14 6.02
N THR A 532 30.30 3.76 6.61
CA THR A 532 30.37 4.83 7.63
C THR A 532 29.53 4.41 8.81
#